data_AF-A0A0S3U5G3-F1
#
_entry.id   AF-A0A0S3U5G3-F1
#
_cell.length_a   1.000
_cell.length_b   1.000
_cell.length_c   1.000
_cell.angle_alpha   90.00
_cell.angle_beta   90.00
_cell.angle_gamma   90.00
#
_symmetry.space_group_name_H-M   'P 1'
#
loop_
_entity.id
_entity.type
_entity.pdbx_description
1 polymer ?
#
loop_
_entity_poly.entity_id
_entity_poly.type
_entity_poly.pdbx_seq_one_letter_code
_entity_poly.pdbx_strand_id
1 'polypeptide(L)'
;MIQVSVIASKLNIYTLQSVAVSKDNVIVPMLDGQLLKFTPDGKNKSIVNLVQSEFGVPFGIVEQEQDLIVTVSGYLPQHYLLRVKPDGKVETIADLTQRSGFYGAPFGVTVDQGDYIVTLANDVVESTSELIRVSRDGKISPIANLTKFGNPFGLVVQNQSIVVAQSYGQLVRVEKGEANAIVDLKAQGFGIPFDVTIWRDRLTATTNSGLVVQVDENGKVTTIADLAKAKYQIPSGIANLGKDLIVTTNGGFLLRISGSV
;
A
#
# COMPACT_ATOMS: atom_id res chain seq x y z
N MET A 1 23.72 10.69 -4.16
CA MET A 1 23.22 11.44 -2.97
C MET A 1 21.71 11.44 -3.04
N ILE A 2 21.05 11.01 -1.97
CA ILE A 2 19.59 10.99 -1.89
C ILE A 2 19.10 12.38 -1.47
N GLN A 3 18.09 12.89 -2.19
CA GLN A 3 17.40 14.13 -1.92
C GLN A 3 15.92 13.84 -1.65
N VAL A 4 15.38 14.42 -0.58
CA VAL A 4 13.95 14.40 -0.27
C VAL A 4 13.39 15.79 -0.54
N SER A 5 12.31 15.87 -1.32
CA SER A 5 11.61 17.12 -1.62
C SER A 5 10.11 16.97 -1.38
N VAL A 6 9.48 18.03 -0.87
CA VAL A 6 8.04 18.08 -0.63
C VAL A 6 7.31 18.42 -1.93
N ILE A 7 6.35 17.58 -2.33
CA ILE A 7 5.41 17.87 -3.42
C ILE A 7 4.18 18.56 -2.87
N ALA A 8 3.64 18.05 -1.75
CA ALA A 8 2.49 18.62 -1.06
C ALA A 8 2.58 18.39 0.45
N SER A 9 1.85 19.19 1.22
CA SER A 9 1.77 19.12 2.69
C SER A 9 0.34 19.38 3.16
N LYS A 10 0.09 19.18 4.46
CA LYS A 10 -1.22 19.32 5.12
C LYS A 10 -2.26 18.31 4.60
N LEU A 11 -1.80 17.13 4.23
CA LEU A 11 -2.66 16.05 3.79
C LEU A 11 -3.19 15.27 5.01
N ASN A 12 -4.50 14.98 5.03
CA ASN A 12 -5.11 14.12 6.04
C ASN A 12 -4.89 12.64 5.69
N ILE A 13 -3.70 12.13 5.97
CA ILE A 13 -3.28 10.75 5.65
C ILE A 13 -3.27 9.91 6.92
N TYR A 14 -3.90 8.74 6.85
CA TYR A 14 -3.81 7.70 7.87
C TYR A 14 -2.67 6.73 7.58
N THR A 15 -2.12 6.14 8.63
CA THR A 15 -1.10 5.09 8.49
C THR A 15 -1.66 3.89 7.73
N LEU A 16 -0.83 3.21 6.92
CA LEU A 16 -1.19 2.09 6.05
C LEU A 16 -1.96 2.45 4.78
N GLN A 17 -2.27 3.73 4.55
CA GLN A 17 -2.75 4.17 3.25
C GLN A 17 -1.59 4.16 2.25
N SER A 18 -1.75 3.38 1.18
CA SER A 18 -0.81 3.26 0.08
C SER A 18 -0.90 4.48 -0.85
N VAL A 19 -0.11 4.51 -1.91
CA VAL A 19 -0.09 5.57 -2.91
C VAL A 19 0.07 4.95 -4.29
N ALA A 20 -0.63 5.48 -5.29
CA ALA A 20 -0.50 5.00 -6.66
C ALA A 20 0.09 6.07 -7.57
N VAL A 21 0.69 5.61 -8.68
CA VAL A 21 1.11 6.48 -9.77
C VAL A 21 0.30 6.14 -11.00
N SER A 22 -0.28 7.16 -11.64
CA SER A 22 -1.05 7.04 -12.87
C SER A 22 -0.50 8.02 -13.89
N LYS A 23 0.15 7.48 -14.93
CA LYS A 23 0.99 8.25 -15.88
C LYS A 23 2.04 9.03 -15.08
N ASP A 24 2.09 10.36 -15.23
CA ASP A 24 3.02 11.23 -14.48
C ASP A 24 2.41 11.87 -13.22
N ASN A 25 1.29 11.34 -12.72
CA ASN A 25 0.59 11.89 -11.56
C ASN A 25 0.58 10.91 -10.41
N VAL A 26 0.49 11.44 -9.20
CA VAL A 26 0.37 10.67 -7.98
C VAL A 26 -1.07 10.69 -7.51
N ILE A 27 -1.61 9.54 -7.14
CA ILE A 27 -2.94 9.43 -6.53
C ILE A 27 -2.77 9.12 -5.06
N VAL A 28 -3.30 10.00 -4.21
CA VAL A 28 -3.20 9.91 -2.75
C VAL A 28 -4.59 9.66 -2.16
N PRO A 29 -4.82 8.50 -1.54
CA PRO A 29 -5.99 8.26 -0.70
C PRO A 29 -5.88 9.03 0.62
N MET A 30 -7.00 9.58 1.06
CA MET A 30 -7.11 10.42 2.26
C MET A 30 -8.03 9.76 3.28
N LEU A 31 -7.82 10.04 4.57
CA LEU A 31 -8.62 9.48 5.67
C LEU A 31 -10.10 9.89 5.60
N ASP A 32 -10.41 11.04 5.00
CA ASP A 32 -11.78 11.53 4.80
C ASP A 32 -12.49 10.91 3.56
N GLY A 33 -11.87 9.91 2.93
CA GLY A 33 -12.42 9.20 1.78
C GLY A 33 -12.03 9.77 0.42
N GLN A 34 -11.34 10.92 0.37
CA GLN A 34 -10.97 11.52 -0.91
C GLN A 34 -9.85 10.74 -1.60
N LEU A 35 -9.98 10.58 -2.92
CA LEU A 35 -8.85 10.24 -3.79
C LEU A 35 -8.40 11.51 -4.50
N LEU A 36 -7.21 12.00 -4.18
CA LEU A 36 -6.65 13.21 -4.75
C LEU A 36 -5.59 12.88 -5.80
N LYS A 37 -5.69 13.51 -6.97
CA LYS A 37 -4.68 13.45 -8.02
C LYS A 37 -3.74 14.65 -7.90
N PHE A 38 -2.46 14.39 -7.69
CA PHE A 38 -1.39 15.38 -7.65
C PHE A 38 -0.53 15.33 -8.91
N THR A 39 -0.23 16.48 -9.48
CA THR A 39 0.85 16.65 -10.45
C THR A 39 2.20 16.73 -9.71
N PRO A 40 3.34 16.49 -10.40
CA PRO A 40 4.66 16.57 -9.76
C PRO A 40 5.03 17.95 -9.21
N ASP A 41 4.38 19.02 -9.67
CA ASP A 41 4.51 20.40 -9.16
C ASP A 41 3.56 20.72 -7.99
N GLY A 42 2.82 19.73 -7.48
CA GLY A 42 2.00 19.84 -6.27
C GLY A 42 0.58 20.37 -6.47
N LYS A 43 0.16 20.68 -7.71
CA LYS A 43 -1.25 20.98 -7.99
C LYS A 43 -2.08 19.72 -7.80
N ASN A 44 -3.31 19.88 -7.29
CA ASN A 44 -4.18 18.75 -7.06
C ASN A 44 -5.61 18.98 -7.53
N LYS A 45 -6.31 17.87 -7.74
CA LYS A 45 -7.76 17.83 -7.93
C LYS A 45 -8.34 16.59 -7.26
N SER A 46 -9.56 16.69 -6.76
CA SER A 46 -10.32 15.54 -6.28
C SER A 46 -10.80 14.70 -7.47
N ILE A 47 -10.73 13.38 -7.34
CA ILE A 47 -11.32 12.42 -8.28
C ILE A 47 -12.71 12.03 -7.77
N VAL A 48 -12.79 11.59 -6.51
CA VAL A 48 -14.01 11.11 -5.85
C VAL A 48 -13.84 11.18 -4.33
N ASN A 49 -14.96 11.22 -3.60
CA ASN A 49 -14.98 10.97 -2.16
C ASN A 49 -15.78 9.69 -1.87
N LEU A 50 -15.06 8.65 -1.42
CA LEU A 50 -15.58 7.31 -1.18
C LEU A 50 -16.37 7.21 0.14
N VAL A 51 -16.07 8.05 1.14
CA VAL A 51 -16.86 8.11 2.38
C VAL A 51 -18.20 8.79 2.12
N GLN A 52 -18.22 9.88 1.34
CA GLN A 52 -19.47 10.54 0.93
C GLN A 52 -20.35 9.66 0.04
N SER A 53 -19.73 8.73 -0.68
CA SER A 53 -20.43 7.73 -1.49
C SER A 53 -20.72 6.44 -0.70
N GLU A 54 -20.62 6.48 0.64
CA GLU A 54 -20.95 5.38 1.56
C GLU A 54 -20.11 4.10 1.41
N PHE A 55 -18.97 4.15 0.70
CA PHE A 55 -18.07 2.99 0.55
C PHE A 55 -17.07 2.82 1.69
N GLY A 56 -16.59 3.92 2.27
CA GLY A 56 -15.63 3.91 3.39
C GLY A 56 -14.28 4.54 3.07
N VAL A 57 -13.32 4.30 3.97
CA VAL A 57 -11.97 4.87 3.92
C VAL A 57 -11.08 4.01 3.00
N PRO A 58 -10.39 4.60 2.01
CA PRO A 58 -9.46 3.88 1.15
C PRO A 58 -8.15 3.54 1.85
N PHE A 59 -7.61 2.35 1.61
CA PHE A 59 -6.32 1.89 2.15
C PHE A 59 -5.31 1.61 1.04
N GLY A 60 -5.44 0.47 0.37
CA GLY A 60 -4.61 0.08 -0.77
C GLY A 60 -5.12 0.70 -2.06
N ILE A 61 -4.19 1.05 -2.95
CA ILE A 61 -4.51 1.62 -4.25
C ILE A 61 -3.47 1.20 -5.30
N VAL A 62 -3.94 0.84 -6.49
CA VAL A 62 -3.08 0.56 -7.66
C VAL A 62 -3.76 1.06 -8.93
N GLU A 63 -2.99 1.42 -9.95
CA GLU A 63 -3.51 1.78 -11.27
C GLU A 63 -3.59 0.53 -12.17
N GLN A 64 -4.68 0.42 -12.94
CA GLN A 64 -4.84 -0.56 -13.99
C GLN A 64 -5.59 0.10 -15.16
N GLU A 65 -4.95 0.21 -16.32
CA GLU A 65 -5.62 0.65 -17.56
C GLU A 65 -6.34 2.03 -17.43
N GLN A 66 -5.75 2.96 -16.68
CA GLN A 66 -6.26 4.29 -16.29
C GLN A 66 -7.30 4.30 -15.17
N ASP A 67 -7.85 3.15 -14.80
CA ASP A 67 -8.71 3.02 -13.63
C ASP A 67 -7.85 2.85 -12.36
N LEU A 68 -8.44 3.20 -11.22
CA LEU A 68 -7.85 2.96 -9.91
C LEU A 68 -8.57 1.80 -9.26
N ILE A 69 -7.80 0.84 -8.77
CA ILE A 69 -8.31 -0.28 -8.00
C ILE A 69 -8.00 0.00 -6.54
N VAL A 70 -9.04 0.02 -5.71
CA VAL A 70 -8.96 0.56 -4.35
C VAL A 70 -9.61 -0.40 -3.37
N THR A 71 -8.92 -0.72 -2.29
CA THR A 71 -9.53 -1.39 -1.13
C THR A 71 -10.07 -0.34 -0.18
N VAL A 72 -11.26 -0.59 0.37
CA VAL A 72 -11.91 0.31 1.32
C VAL A 72 -12.43 -0.44 2.54
N SER A 73 -12.52 0.26 3.67
CA SER A 73 -13.20 -0.20 4.90
C SER A 73 -14.10 0.90 5.46
N GLY A 74 -15.37 0.57 5.70
CA GLY A 74 -16.41 1.49 6.21
C GLY A 74 -16.70 1.41 7.72
N TYR A 75 -17.65 2.23 8.20
CA TYR A 75 -18.05 2.37 9.61
C TYR A 75 -19.01 1.27 10.11
N LEU A 76 -19.84 0.73 9.23
CA LEU A 76 -20.55 -0.54 9.40
C LEU A 76 -19.71 -1.50 8.56
N PRO A 77 -19.23 -2.66 9.07
CA PRO A 77 -18.12 -3.38 8.45
C PRO A 77 -18.49 -3.73 7.01
N GLN A 78 -18.03 -2.88 6.10
CA GLN A 78 -18.34 -2.89 4.69
C GLN A 78 -16.99 -2.72 4.06
N HIS A 79 -16.55 -3.80 3.45
CA HIS A 79 -15.21 -3.94 2.94
C HIS A 79 -15.32 -4.26 1.47
N TYR A 80 -14.78 -3.40 0.62
CA TYR A 80 -14.92 -3.59 -0.81
C TYR A 80 -13.58 -3.52 -1.52
N LEU A 81 -13.51 -4.22 -2.63
CA LEU A 81 -12.61 -3.91 -3.72
C LEU A 81 -13.37 -3.10 -4.75
N LEU A 82 -12.91 -1.89 -5.02
CA LEU A 82 -13.56 -0.94 -5.91
C LEU A 82 -12.71 -0.66 -7.15
N ARG A 83 -13.39 -0.31 -8.23
CA ARG A 83 -12.84 0.33 -9.42
C ARG A 83 -13.31 1.78 -9.45
N VAL A 84 -12.38 2.72 -9.57
CA VAL A 84 -12.66 4.15 -9.74
C VAL A 84 -12.14 4.59 -11.10
N LYS A 85 -13.04 5.05 -11.96
CA LYS A 85 -12.73 5.52 -13.30
C LYS A 85 -12.12 6.93 -13.29
N PRO A 86 -11.44 7.37 -14.36
CA PRO A 86 -10.87 8.72 -14.46
C PRO A 86 -11.88 9.86 -14.27
N ASP A 87 -13.16 9.62 -14.55
CA ASP A 87 -14.27 10.57 -14.38
C ASP A 87 -14.87 10.57 -12.96
N GLY A 88 -14.34 9.74 -12.05
CA GLY A 88 -14.80 9.60 -10.68
C GLY A 88 -15.91 8.57 -10.49
N LYS A 89 -16.38 7.89 -11.54
CA LYS A 89 -17.37 6.82 -11.41
C LYS A 89 -16.78 5.65 -10.61
N VAL A 90 -17.54 5.16 -9.62
CA VAL A 90 -17.15 4.02 -8.77
C VAL A 90 -17.97 2.80 -9.12
N GLU A 91 -17.30 1.65 -9.22
CA GLU A 91 -17.91 0.33 -9.46
C GLU A 91 -17.36 -0.67 -8.43
N THR A 92 -18.23 -1.42 -7.77
CA THR A 92 -17.79 -2.49 -6.86
C THR A 92 -17.32 -3.70 -7.69
N ILE A 93 -16.08 -4.14 -7.46
CA ILE A 93 -15.53 -5.36 -8.07
C ILE A 93 -15.91 -6.56 -7.20
N ALA A 94 -15.68 -6.47 -5.89
CA ALA A 94 -16.00 -7.53 -4.95
C ALA A 94 -16.37 -7.00 -3.58
N ASP A 95 -17.29 -7.71 -2.92
CA ASP A 95 -17.58 -7.55 -1.50
C ASP A 95 -16.65 -8.46 -0.69
N LEU A 96 -15.81 -7.84 0.13
CA LEU A 96 -14.82 -8.48 1.00
C LEU A 96 -15.32 -8.60 2.45
N THR A 97 -16.53 -8.14 2.74
CA THR A 97 -17.06 -7.96 4.09
C THR A 97 -17.01 -9.23 4.92
N GLN A 98 -17.51 -10.33 4.37
CA GLN A 98 -17.54 -11.61 5.09
C GLN A 98 -16.13 -12.13 5.40
N ARG A 99 -15.16 -11.90 4.51
CA ARG A 99 -13.77 -12.34 4.70
C ARG A 99 -13.02 -11.46 5.71
N SER A 100 -13.19 -10.14 5.61
CA SER A 100 -12.61 -9.16 6.54
C SER A 100 -13.25 -9.21 7.93
N GLY A 101 -14.45 -9.75 8.07
CA GLY A 101 -15.14 -9.75 9.35
C GLY A 101 -15.44 -8.34 9.89
N PHE A 102 -15.87 -8.30 11.15
CA PHE A 102 -16.33 -7.06 11.78
C PHE A 102 -15.16 -6.14 12.20
N TYR A 103 -14.07 -6.72 12.69
CA TYR A 103 -12.92 -5.99 13.24
C TYR A 103 -11.70 -6.00 12.33
N GLY A 104 -11.80 -6.61 11.15
CA GLY A 104 -10.74 -6.65 10.16
C GLY A 104 -10.92 -5.61 9.07
N ALA A 105 -10.05 -5.69 8.06
CA ALA A 105 -10.04 -4.80 6.91
C ALA A 105 -9.21 -5.39 5.75
N PRO A 106 -9.52 -5.02 4.50
CA PRO A 106 -8.58 -5.15 3.40
C PRO A 106 -7.54 -4.01 3.46
N PHE A 107 -6.28 -4.34 3.21
CA PHE A 107 -5.17 -3.38 3.22
C PHE A 107 -4.64 -3.15 1.80
N GLY A 108 -3.45 -3.64 1.45
CA GLY A 108 -2.89 -3.49 0.12
C GLY A 108 -3.68 -4.18 -1.00
N VAL A 109 -3.54 -3.63 -2.21
CA VAL A 109 -3.96 -4.26 -3.47
C VAL A 109 -2.86 -4.06 -4.52
N THR A 110 -2.66 -5.08 -5.36
CA THR A 110 -1.84 -4.99 -6.56
C THR A 110 -2.47 -5.78 -7.72
N VAL A 111 -1.91 -5.68 -8.91
CA VAL A 111 -2.38 -6.38 -10.12
C VAL A 111 -1.40 -7.49 -10.48
N ASP A 112 -1.92 -8.69 -10.69
CA ASP A 112 -1.15 -9.84 -11.18
C ASP A 112 -1.93 -10.53 -12.30
N GLN A 113 -1.33 -10.61 -13.49
CA GLN A 113 -1.92 -11.29 -14.66
C GLN A 113 -3.36 -10.84 -15.01
N GLY A 114 -3.70 -9.59 -14.70
CA GLY A 114 -5.02 -9.01 -14.96
C GLY A 114 -6.01 -9.14 -13.82
N ASP A 115 -5.73 -10.00 -12.82
CA ASP A 115 -6.48 -10.14 -11.58
C ASP A 115 -5.93 -9.22 -10.48
N TYR A 116 -6.66 -9.13 -9.37
CA TYR A 116 -6.31 -8.31 -8.23
C TYR A 116 -5.84 -9.20 -7.08
N ILE A 117 -4.66 -8.89 -6.53
CA ILE A 117 -4.17 -9.54 -5.32
C ILE A 117 -4.41 -8.59 -4.16
N VAL A 118 -5.09 -9.06 -3.13
CA VAL A 118 -5.50 -8.26 -1.98
C VAL A 118 -5.00 -8.92 -0.70
N THR A 119 -4.46 -8.11 0.19
CA THR A 119 -4.13 -8.50 1.57
C THR A 119 -5.28 -8.15 2.50
N LEU A 120 -5.60 -9.06 3.41
CA LEU A 120 -6.74 -8.90 4.31
C LEU A 120 -6.42 -9.49 5.69
N ALA A 121 -6.94 -8.85 6.73
CA ALA A 121 -7.02 -9.41 8.08
C ALA A 121 -8.49 -9.47 8.51
N ASN A 122 -8.87 -10.50 9.26
CA ASN A 122 -10.24 -10.64 9.79
C ASN A 122 -10.47 -9.93 11.14
N ASP A 123 -9.38 -9.54 11.80
CA ASP A 123 -9.31 -8.81 13.06
C ASP A 123 -7.96 -8.08 13.06
N VAL A 124 -7.89 -6.84 13.53
CA VAL A 124 -6.62 -6.09 13.56
C VAL A 124 -5.75 -6.39 14.79
N VAL A 125 -6.27 -7.09 15.79
CA VAL A 125 -5.62 -7.44 17.07
C VAL A 125 -5.29 -8.93 17.16
N GLU A 126 -6.25 -9.82 16.89
CA GLU A 126 -6.11 -11.30 17.02
C GLU A 126 -6.31 -12.02 15.66
N SER A 127 -5.54 -11.58 14.65
CA SER A 127 -5.87 -11.82 13.25
C SER A 127 -5.68 -13.23 12.72
N THR A 128 -6.63 -13.67 11.90
CA THR A 128 -6.35 -14.50 10.73
C THR A 128 -6.05 -13.58 9.56
N SER A 129 -4.92 -13.83 8.90
CA SER A 129 -4.39 -12.99 7.87
C SER A 129 -4.25 -13.77 6.58
N GLU A 130 -4.70 -13.18 5.48
CA GLU A 130 -4.80 -13.88 4.21
C GLU A 130 -4.36 -13.03 3.03
N LEU A 131 -3.82 -13.72 2.03
CA LEU A 131 -3.63 -13.21 0.69
C LEU A 131 -4.69 -13.84 -0.20
N ILE A 132 -5.44 -13.02 -0.93
CA ILE A 132 -6.51 -13.48 -1.81
C ILE A 132 -6.28 -12.98 -3.23
N ARG A 133 -6.83 -13.72 -4.18
CA ARG A 133 -7.02 -13.29 -5.56
C ARG A 133 -8.48 -12.96 -5.79
N VAL A 134 -8.73 -11.82 -6.41
CA VAL A 134 -10.03 -11.41 -6.91
C VAL A 134 -9.91 -11.25 -8.41
N SER A 135 -10.67 -12.03 -9.18
CA SER A 135 -10.69 -11.89 -10.63
C SER A 135 -11.44 -10.64 -11.08
N ARG A 136 -11.30 -10.28 -12.36
CA ARG A 136 -11.97 -9.10 -12.94
C ARG A 136 -13.50 -9.09 -12.81
N ASP A 137 -14.12 -10.26 -12.70
CA ASP A 137 -15.56 -10.47 -12.49
C ASP A 137 -15.95 -10.61 -11.01
N GLY A 138 -15.01 -10.41 -10.09
CA GLY A 138 -15.27 -10.38 -8.64
C GLY A 138 -15.19 -11.72 -7.93
N LYS A 139 -14.80 -12.81 -8.61
CA LYS A 139 -14.63 -14.12 -7.93
C LYS A 139 -13.41 -14.09 -7.02
N ILE A 140 -13.62 -14.46 -5.76
CA ILE A 140 -12.59 -14.49 -4.73
C ILE A 140 -12.03 -15.91 -4.58
N SER A 141 -10.71 -16.04 -4.49
CA SER A 141 -10.01 -17.30 -4.19
C SER A 141 -8.83 -17.07 -3.24
N PRO A 142 -8.57 -17.99 -2.28
CA PRO A 142 -7.42 -17.88 -1.40
C PRO A 142 -6.11 -18.14 -2.14
N ILE A 143 -5.04 -17.43 -1.77
CA ILE A 143 -3.67 -17.70 -2.22
C ILE A 143 -2.85 -18.31 -1.09
N ALA A 144 -2.78 -17.64 0.06
CA ALA A 144 -1.92 -18.05 1.17
C ALA A 144 -2.45 -17.57 2.52
N ASN A 145 -2.15 -18.33 3.57
CA ASN A 145 -2.32 -17.91 4.95
C ASN A 145 -1.06 -17.19 5.43
N LEU A 146 -1.23 -16.00 6.00
CA LEU A 146 -0.17 -15.12 6.47
C LEU A 146 -0.17 -14.94 7.99
N THR A 147 -1.10 -15.58 8.72
CA THR A 147 -1.32 -15.42 10.17
C THR A 147 -0.04 -15.52 11.00
N LYS A 148 0.88 -16.43 10.65
CA LYS A 148 2.15 -16.59 11.38
C LYS A 148 3.06 -15.34 11.36
N PHE A 149 2.77 -14.37 10.50
CA PHE A 149 3.50 -13.12 10.35
C PHE A 149 2.68 -11.88 10.81
N GLY A 150 1.47 -12.08 11.34
CA GLY A 150 0.58 -10.99 11.74
C GLY A 150 -0.23 -10.43 10.56
N ASN A 151 -0.64 -9.16 10.67
CA ASN A 151 -1.52 -8.49 9.70
C ASN A 151 -0.74 -8.11 8.44
N PRO A 152 -1.28 -8.39 7.25
CA PRO A 152 -0.65 -8.02 6.01
C PRO A 152 -1.05 -6.58 5.64
N PHE A 153 -0.08 -5.81 5.16
CA PHE A 153 -0.26 -4.42 4.78
C PHE A 153 -0.05 -4.24 3.27
N GLY A 154 0.88 -3.39 2.82
CA GLY A 154 1.19 -3.24 1.41
C GLY A 154 1.85 -4.48 0.80
N LEU A 155 1.69 -4.63 -0.52
CA LEU A 155 2.24 -5.75 -1.28
C LEU A 155 2.69 -5.32 -2.68
N VAL A 156 3.58 -6.12 -3.27
CA VAL A 156 4.03 -5.96 -4.65
C VAL A 156 4.28 -7.31 -5.31
N VAL A 157 4.09 -7.38 -6.62
CA VAL A 157 4.48 -8.56 -7.43
C VAL A 157 5.92 -8.40 -7.88
N GLN A 158 6.74 -9.44 -7.66
CA GLN A 158 8.13 -9.52 -8.12
C GLN A 158 8.40 -10.91 -8.68
N ASN A 159 8.78 -11.01 -9.96
CA ASN A 159 9.19 -12.27 -10.59
C ASN A 159 8.21 -13.45 -10.37
N GLN A 160 6.90 -13.22 -10.59
CA GLN A 160 5.82 -14.22 -10.37
C GLN A 160 5.61 -14.62 -8.90
N SER A 161 6.30 -13.98 -7.96
CA SER A 161 6.06 -14.08 -6.52
C SER A 161 5.38 -12.81 -6.00
N ILE A 162 4.76 -12.91 -4.83
CA ILE A 162 4.13 -11.77 -4.17
C ILE A 162 4.91 -11.48 -2.90
N VAL A 163 5.35 -10.24 -2.70
CA VAL A 163 5.99 -9.81 -1.46
C VAL A 163 5.03 -8.95 -0.67
N VAL A 164 4.86 -9.25 0.63
CA VAL A 164 3.90 -8.62 1.52
C VAL A 164 4.61 -8.07 2.75
N ALA A 165 4.30 -6.82 3.12
CA ALA A 165 4.70 -6.22 4.40
C ALA A 165 3.82 -6.73 5.54
N GLN A 166 4.42 -7.13 6.66
CA GLN A 166 3.72 -7.80 7.76
C GLN A 166 3.90 -7.10 9.10
N SER A 167 2.84 -7.10 9.92
CA SER A 167 2.80 -6.35 11.18
C SER A 167 3.77 -6.85 12.25
N TYR A 168 4.24 -8.11 12.16
CA TYR A 168 5.27 -8.61 13.08
C TYR A 168 6.69 -8.18 12.71
N GLY A 169 6.88 -7.54 11.55
CA GLY A 169 8.16 -6.92 11.16
C GLY A 169 8.78 -7.46 9.89
N GLN A 170 8.23 -8.54 9.31
CA GLN A 170 8.84 -9.21 8.17
C GLN A 170 8.37 -8.64 6.83
N LEU A 171 9.25 -8.70 5.83
CA LEU A 171 8.82 -8.81 4.44
C LEU A 171 8.73 -10.29 4.12
N VAL A 172 7.58 -10.72 3.62
CA VAL A 172 7.28 -12.14 3.36
C VAL A 172 7.05 -12.35 1.88
N ARG A 173 7.71 -13.36 1.31
CA ARG A 173 7.45 -13.82 -0.05
C ARG A 173 6.44 -14.96 -0.04
N VAL A 174 5.48 -14.86 -0.94
CA VAL A 174 4.51 -15.91 -1.25
C VAL A 174 4.80 -16.47 -2.63
N GLU A 175 5.11 -17.76 -2.69
CA GLU A 175 5.35 -18.52 -3.92
C GLU A 175 4.55 -19.82 -3.84
N LYS A 176 3.73 -20.11 -4.87
CA LYS A 176 2.91 -21.32 -4.95
C LYS A 176 2.04 -21.57 -3.70
N GLY A 177 1.57 -20.49 -3.07
CA GLY A 177 0.73 -20.53 -1.86
C GLY A 177 1.51 -20.66 -0.54
N GLU A 178 2.83 -20.81 -0.58
CA GLU A 178 3.67 -20.88 0.61
C GLU A 178 4.28 -19.52 0.95
N ALA A 179 4.19 -19.15 2.23
CA ALA A 179 4.67 -17.87 2.74
C ALA A 179 5.96 -18.04 3.58
N ASN A 180 7.04 -17.38 3.16
CA ASN A 180 8.37 -17.44 3.79
C ASN A 180 8.94 -16.04 4.01
N ALA A 181 9.55 -15.78 5.17
CA ALA A 181 10.19 -14.50 5.45
C ALA A 181 11.43 -14.33 4.57
N ILE A 182 11.54 -13.18 3.90
CA ILE A 182 12.77 -12.75 3.21
C ILE A 182 13.72 -12.12 4.22
N VAL A 183 13.17 -11.24 5.06
CA VAL A 183 13.90 -10.47 6.07
C VAL A 183 12.97 -10.10 7.21
N ASP A 184 13.52 -10.02 8.43
CA ASP A 184 12.85 -9.45 9.59
C ASP A 184 13.40 -8.05 9.85
N LEU A 185 12.69 -7.02 9.36
CA LEU A 185 13.10 -5.63 9.49
C LEU A 185 13.07 -5.17 10.95
N LYS A 186 12.09 -5.64 11.72
CA LYS A 186 11.93 -5.27 13.13
C LYS A 186 13.08 -5.84 13.96
N ALA A 187 13.42 -7.12 13.79
CA ALA A 187 14.54 -7.75 14.48
C ALA A 187 15.88 -7.09 14.13
N GLN A 188 16.02 -6.56 12.92
CA GLN A 188 17.20 -5.79 12.49
C GLN A 188 17.18 -4.30 12.91
N GLY A 189 16.14 -3.84 13.61
CA GLY A 189 16.04 -2.47 14.12
C GLY A 189 15.50 -1.43 13.13
N PHE A 190 14.96 -1.86 11.99
CA PHE A 190 14.34 -0.97 10.98
C PHE A 190 12.85 -0.76 11.19
N GLY A 191 12.23 -1.49 12.12
CA GLY A 191 10.81 -1.36 12.46
C GLY A 191 9.88 -2.27 11.66
N ILE A 192 8.59 -2.00 11.77
CA ILE A 192 7.51 -2.74 11.11
C ILE A 192 7.28 -2.14 9.72
N PRO A 193 7.36 -2.92 8.62
CA PRO A 193 7.06 -2.40 7.29
C PRO A 193 5.57 -2.10 7.15
N PHE A 194 5.23 -1.03 6.42
CA PHE A 194 3.83 -0.67 6.11
C PHE A 194 3.48 -0.87 4.64
N ASP A 195 4.33 -0.42 3.73
CA ASP A 195 4.13 -0.60 2.30
C ASP A 195 5.44 -0.99 1.62
N VAL A 196 5.35 -1.60 0.44
CA VAL A 196 6.49 -2.15 -0.30
C VAL A 196 6.34 -1.93 -1.81
N THR A 197 7.44 -1.57 -2.46
CA THR A 197 7.52 -1.45 -3.91
C THR A 197 8.85 -2.03 -4.43
N ILE A 198 8.99 -2.14 -5.75
CA ILE A 198 10.26 -2.51 -6.40
C ILE A 198 10.91 -1.25 -6.96
N TRP A 199 12.03 -0.83 -6.37
CA TRP A 199 12.79 0.32 -6.87
C TRP A 199 14.21 -0.13 -7.20
N ARG A 200 14.57 -0.02 -8.49
CA ARG A 200 15.86 -0.47 -9.05
C ARG A 200 16.11 -1.95 -8.74
N ASP A 201 15.13 -2.78 -9.09
CA ASP A 201 15.16 -4.25 -8.94
C ASP A 201 15.28 -4.75 -7.49
N ARG A 202 15.10 -3.87 -6.51
CA ARG A 202 15.19 -4.18 -5.08
C ARG A 202 13.90 -3.85 -4.36
N LEU A 203 13.59 -4.63 -3.34
CA LEU A 203 12.47 -4.37 -2.46
C LEU A 203 12.75 -3.08 -1.69
N THR A 204 11.81 -2.16 -1.70
CA THR A 204 11.90 -0.89 -0.97
C THR A 204 10.64 -0.71 -0.16
N ALA A 205 10.78 -0.44 1.13
CA ALA A 205 9.67 -0.42 2.07
C ALA A 205 9.68 0.82 2.95
N THR A 206 8.49 1.24 3.35
CA THR A 206 8.26 2.24 4.40
C THR A 206 8.12 1.52 5.73
N THR A 207 8.51 2.17 6.83
CA THR A 207 8.49 1.54 8.16
C THR A 207 7.92 2.46 9.22
N ASN A 208 7.36 1.87 10.28
CA ASN A 208 6.85 2.60 11.44
C ASN A 208 7.94 3.38 12.20
N SER A 209 9.22 3.08 11.98
CA SER A 209 10.36 3.77 12.57
C SER A 209 10.71 5.08 11.86
N GLY A 210 9.94 5.48 10.83
CA GLY A 210 10.22 6.71 10.09
C GLY A 210 11.16 6.53 8.90
N LEU A 211 11.48 5.29 8.54
CA LEU A 211 12.50 4.97 7.54
C LEU A 211 11.88 4.53 6.22
N VAL A 212 12.55 4.91 5.13
CA VAL A 212 12.46 4.24 3.84
C VAL A 212 13.70 3.39 3.70
N VAL A 213 13.53 2.07 3.55
CA VAL A 213 14.62 1.10 3.50
C VAL A 213 14.58 0.32 2.21
N GLN A 214 15.74 -0.16 1.78
CA GLN A 214 15.90 -1.06 0.64
C GLN A 214 16.50 -2.38 1.10
N VAL A 215 16.00 -3.48 0.56
CA VAL A 215 16.43 -4.86 0.84
C VAL A 215 16.98 -5.46 -0.45
N ASP A 216 18.21 -5.97 -0.40
CA ASP A 216 18.83 -6.67 -1.52
C ASP A 216 18.42 -8.16 -1.58
N GLU A 217 18.91 -8.87 -2.60
CA GLU A 217 18.62 -10.29 -2.82
C GLU A 217 19.07 -11.22 -1.68
N ASN A 218 20.02 -10.77 -0.85
CA ASN A 218 20.55 -11.53 0.28
C ASN A 218 19.86 -11.16 1.61
N GLY A 219 18.82 -10.31 1.56
CA GLY A 219 18.11 -9.84 2.75
C GLY A 219 18.87 -8.76 3.53
N LYS A 220 19.94 -8.17 2.96
CA LYS A 220 20.63 -7.05 3.60
C LYS A 220 19.81 -5.79 3.44
N VAL A 221 19.62 -5.08 4.55
CA VAL A 221 18.81 -3.87 4.61
C VAL A 221 19.70 -2.63 4.64
N THR A 222 19.33 -1.60 3.89
CA THR A 222 19.97 -0.28 3.89
C THR A 222 18.93 0.82 3.99
N THR A 223 19.19 1.86 4.78
CA THR A 223 18.34 3.05 4.85
C THR A 223 18.55 3.92 3.62
N ILE A 224 17.48 4.20 2.89
CA ILE A 224 17.46 5.16 1.78
C ILE A 224 17.19 6.57 2.30
N ALA A 225 16.25 6.70 3.23
CA ALA A 225 15.92 7.98 3.87
C ALA A 225 15.41 7.77 5.31
N ASP A 226 15.77 8.69 6.19
CA ASP A 226 15.24 8.80 7.55
C ASP A 226 14.32 10.03 7.62
N LEU A 227 13.03 9.78 7.40
CA LEU A 227 11.99 10.81 7.30
C LEU A 227 11.57 11.35 8.66
N ALA A 228 11.66 10.53 9.72
CA ALA A 228 11.44 10.99 11.09
C ALA A 228 12.52 12.01 11.50
N LYS A 229 13.79 11.72 11.23
CA LYS A 229 14.89 12.67 11.47
C LYS A 229 14.74 13.95 10.64
N ALA A 230 14.29 13.82 9.39
CA ALA A 230 13.97 14.95 8.52
C ALA A 230 12.66 15.70 8.88
N LYS A 231 11.97 15.31 9.97
CA LYS A 231 10.73 15.93 10.47
C LYS A 231 9.51 15.79 9.56
N TYR A 232 9.51 14.78 8.69
CA TYR A 232 8.36 14.40 7.88
C TYR A 232 7.51 13.29 8.52
N GLN A 233 7.82 12.88 9.75
CA GLN A 233 7.11 11.85 10.51
C GLN A 233 7.22 10.46 9.87
N ILE A 234 6.20 9.61 10.03
CA ILE A 234 6.25 8.19 9.71
C ILE A 234 5.75 8.00 8.27
N PRO A 235 6.54 7.39 7.37
CA PRO A 235 6.07 7.09 6.03
C PRO A 235 5.00 5.99 6.05
N SER A 236 4.04 6.10 5.13
CA SER A 236 2.93 5.17 4.95
C SER A 236 3.04 4.49 3.59
N GLY A 237 2.50 5.10 2.54
CA GLY A 237 2.51 4.54 1.19
C GLY A 237 3.80 4.81 0.42
N ILE A 238 4.13 3.91 -0.51
CA ILE A 238 5.28 4.08 -1.41
C ILE A 238 4.99 3.60 -2.83
N ALA A 239 5.41 4.37 -3.83
CA ALA A 239 5.31 4.00 -5.23
C ALA A 239 6.47 4.56 -6.06
N ASN A 240 6.63 4.07 -7.27
CA ASN A 240 7.62 4.59 -8.22
C ASN A 240 7.02 5.65 -9.12
N LEU A 241 7.72 6.77 -9.28
CA LEU A 241 7.48 7.76 -10.33
C LEU A 241 8.75 7.87 -11.20
N GLY A 242 8.79 7.11 -12.28
CA GLY A 242 9.99 6.97 -13.11
C GLY A 242 11.16 6.41 -12.30
N LYS A 243 12.24 7.18 -12.16
CA LYS A 243 13.46 6.79 -11.43
C LYS A 243 13.43 7.13 -9.93
N ASP A 244 12.37 7.78 -9.48
CA ASP A 244 12.23 8.32 -8.12
C ASP A 244 11.17 7.55 -7.34
N LEU A 245 11.25 7.66 -6.02
CA LEU A 245 10.22 7.17 -5.11
C LEU A 245 9.27 8.30 -4.74
N ILE A 246 8.00 7.95 -4.63
CA ILE A 246 6.96 8.76 -4.03
C ILE A 246 6.59 8.16 -2.70
N VAL A 247 6.54 8.97 -1.66
CA VAL A 247 6.25 8.53 -0.30
C VAL A 247 5.22 9.44 0.34
N THR A 248 4.18 8.85 0.90
CA THR A 248 3.23 9.56 1.78
C THR A 248 3.63 9.37 3.23
N THR A 249 3.26 10.31 4.11
CA THR A 249 3.54 10.21 5.55
C THR A 249 2.29 10.50 6.37
N ASN A 250 2.15 9.90 7.54
CA ASN A 250 1.10 10.26 8.50
C ASN A 250 1.21 11.69 9.04
N GLY A 251 2.35 12.35 8.83
CA GLY A 251 2.53 13.78 9.06
C GLY A 251 1.89 14.69 8.01
N GLY A 252 1.20 14.11 7.03
CA GLY A 252 0.49 14.84 5.99
C GLY A 252 1.37 15.38 4.87
N PHE A 253 2.49 14.72 4.57
CA PHE A 253 3.36 15.04 3.44
C PHE A 253 3.19 14.05 2.30
N LEU A 254 3.28 14.60 1.08
CA LEU A 254 3.60 13.86 -0.13
C LEU A 254 5.01 14.25 -0.55
N LEU A 255 5.91 13.27 -0.59
CA LEU A 255 7.33 13.46 -0.80
C LEU A 255 7.80 12.79 -2.08
N ARG A 256 8.83 13.36 -2.69
CA ARG A 256 9.65 12.72 -3.73
C ARG A 256 11.03 12.46 -3.16
N ILE A 257 11.53 11.24 -3.35
CA ILE A 257 12.88 10.84 -3.00
C ILE A 257 13.62 10.53 -4.30
N SER A 258 14.66 11.32 -4.59
CA SER A 258 15.45 11.27 -5.82
C SER A 258 16.92 11.03 -5.51
N GLY A 259 17.65 10.41 -6.44
CA GLY A 259 19.11 10.33 -6.38
C GLY A 259 19.68 8.94 -6.66
N SER A 260 20.98 8.87 -6.95
CA SER A 260 21.72 7.62 -7.04
C SER A 260 22.00 7.04 -5.64
N VAL A 261 21.73 5.73 -5.51
CA VAL A 261 22.24 4.88 -4.41
C VAL A 261 23.60 4.38 -4.84
#